data_AF-E3ZLQ5-F1
#
_entry.id   AF-E3ZLQ5-F1
#
_cell.length_a   1.000
_cell.length_b   1.000
_cell.length_c   1.000
_cell.angle_alpha   90.00
_cell.angle_beta   90.00
_cell.angle_gamma   90.00
#
_symmetry.space_group_name_H-M   'P 1'
#
loop_
_entity.id
_entity.type
_entity.pdbx_description
1 polymer ?
#
loop_
_entity_poly.entity_id
_entity_poly.type
_entity_poly.pdbx_seq_one_letter_code
_entity_poly.pdbx_strand_id
1 'polypeptide(L)'
;IKVKMNDKLQLLEAIISMVHDKKVSQSFSEDVLLRLLEEDVITKKEARLMVAALDREVLILPLPDRDVLRSRILEAMLVALKYD
;
A
#
# COMPACT_ATOMS: atom_id res chain seq x y z
N ILE A 1 6.74 18.58 -16.06
CA ILE A 1 7.15 18.04 -14.72
C ILE A 1 6.01 18.18 -13.71
N LYS A 2 5.35 19.35 -13.56
CA LYS A 2 4.22 19.54 -12.61
C LYS A 2 3.02 18.61 -12.79
N VAL A 3 2.65 18.24 -14.02
CA VAL A 3 1.47 17.38 -14.29
C VAL A 3 1.67 15.96 -13.76
N LYS A 4 2.77 15.28 -14.12
CA LYS A 4 3.07 13.90 -13.67
C LYS A 4 3.11 13.74 -12.15
N MET A 5 3.61 14.75 -11.42
CA MET A 5 3.68 14.71 -9.96
C MET A 5 2.28 14.80 -9.33
N ASN A 6 1.38 15.57 -9.96
CA ASN A 6 -0.01 15.67 -9.55
C ASN A 6 -0.76 14.35 -9.76
N ASP A 7 -0.48 13.65 -10.86
CA ASP A 7 -1.11 12.36 -11.17
C ASP A 7 -0.74 11.26 -10.15
N LYS A 8 0.53 11.19 -9.73
CA LYS A 8 1.00 10.27 -8.68
C LYS A 8 0.35 10.54 -7.34
N LEU A 9 0.22 11.81 -6.96
CA LEU A 9 -0.42 12.21 -5.71
C LEU A 9 -1.91 11.84 -5.71
N GLN A 10 -2.61 12.07 -6.82
CA GLN A 10 -4.02 11.69 -6.97
C GLN A 10 -4.22 10.17 -6.90
N LEU A 11 -3.33 9.39 -7.53
CA LEU A 11 -3.34 7.93 -7.43
C LEU A 11 -3.18 7.49 -5.97
N LEU A 12 -2.22 8.06 -5.25
CA LEU A 12 -1.95 7.75 -3.85
C LEU A 12 -3.17 8.08 -2.97
N GLU A 13 -3.77 9.25 -3.14
CA GLU A 13 -4.98 9.65 -2.41
C GLU A 13 -6.17 8.72 -2.68
N ALA A 14 -6.36 8.32 -3.94
CA ALA A 14 -7.39 7.35 -4.31
C ALA A 14 -7.16 5.99 -3.65
N ILE A 15 -5.91 5.50 -3.62
CA ILE A 15 -5.57 4.23 -2.97
C ILE A 15 -5.74 4.31 -1.46
N ILE A 16 -5.29 5.39 -0.82
CA ILE A 16 -5.48 5.60 0.63
C ILE A 16 -6.98 5.53 0.97
N SER A 17 -7.82 6.25 0.22
CA SER A 17 -9.28 6.20 0.38
C SER A 17 -9.86 4.80 0.20
N MET A 18 -9.33 4.00 -0.73
CA MET A 18 -9.76 2.62 -0.93
C MET A 18 -9.34 1.67 0.19
N VAL A 19 -8.20 1.91 0.85
CA VAL A 19 -7.67 1.10 1.96
C VAL A 19 -8.33 1.47 3.29
N HIS A 20 -8.67 2.75 3.45
CA HIS A 20 -9.30 3.29 4.65
C HIS A 20 -10.56 2.50 5.03
N ASP A 21 -10.67 2.14 6.32
CA ASP A 21 -11.77 1.37 6.91
C ASP A 21 -12.07 -0.01 6.29
N LYS A 22 -11.19 -0.53 5.42
CA LYS A 22 -11.32 -1.89 4.86
C LYS A 22 -10.45 -2.89 5.60
N LYS A 23 -10.89 -4.15 5.55
CA LYS A 23 -10.05 -5.32 5.77
C LYS A 23 -9.29 -5.59 4.48
N VAL A 24 -7.97 -5.48 4.52
CA VAL A 24 -7.12 -5.67 3.34
C VAL A 24 -6.59 -7.10 3.32
N SER A 25 -7.00 -7.86 2.30
CA SER A 25 -6.41 -9.15 2.00
C SER A 25 -4.98 -8.99 1.47
N GLN A 26 -4.19 -10.06 1.54
CA GLN A 26 -2.85 -10.06 0.97
C GLN A 26 -2.86 -9.77 -0.54
N SER A 27 -3.76 -10.39 -1.31
CA SER A 27 -3.87 -10.16 -2.76
C SER A 27 -4.17 -8.70 -3.08
N PHE A 28 -5.10 -8.07 -2.34
CA PHE A 28 -5.42 -6.66 -2.54
C PHE A 28 -4.21 -5.76 -2.26
N SER A 29 -3.44 -6.05 -1.20
CA SER A 29 -2.21 -5.29 -0.94
C SER A 29 -1.16 -5.48 -2.04
N GLU A 30 -1.02 -6.70 -2.57
CA GLU A 30 -0.07 -6.97 -3.66
C GLU A 30 -0.48 -6.23 -4.95
N ASP A 31 -1.76 -6.20 -5.29
CA ASP A 31 -2.30 -5.45 -6.44
C ASP A 31 -2.06 -3.95 -6.30
N VAL A 32 -2.28 -3.39 -5.10
CA VAL A 32 -1.99 -1.98 -4.79
C VAL A 32 -0.50 -1.67 -4.99
N LEU A 33 0.39 -2.50 -4.43
CA LEU A 33 1.83 -2.30 -4.51
C LEU A 33 2.36 -2.47 -5.93
N LEU A 34 1.80 -3.40 -6.71
CA LEU A 34 2.12 -3.59 -8.12
C LEU A 34 1.76 -2.32 -8.91
N ARG A 35 0.57 -1.77 -8.71
CA ARG A 35 0.14 -0.54 -9.39
C ARG A 35 1.03 0.66 -9.04
N LEU A 36 1.43 0.81 -7.78
CA LEU A 36 2.37 1.85 -7.37
C LEU A 36 3.75 1.69 -8.01
N LEU A 37 4.19 0.45 -8.21
CA LEU A 37 5.44 0.16 -8.90
C LEU A 37 5.35 0.46 -10.40
N GLU A 38 4.26 0.07 -11.06
CA GLU A 38 4.01 0.32 -12.49
C GLU A 38 3.94 1.81 -12.82
N GLU A 39 3.41 2.62 -11.91
CA GLU A 39 3.29 4.08 -12.04
C GLU A 39 4.53 4.84 -11.52
N ASP A 40 5.63 4.12 -11.24
CA ASP A 40 6.88 4.65 -10.69
C ASP A 40 6.70 5.48 -9.40
N VAL A 41 5.66 5.20 -8.59
CA VAL A 41 5.45 5.85 -7.29
C VAL A 41 6.40 5.28 -6.25
N ILE A 42 6.67 3.98 -6.32
CA ILE A 42 7.66 3.29 -5.50
C ILE A 42 8.67 2.55 -6.38
N THR A 43 9.87 2.38 -5.87
CA THR A 43 10.90 1.57 -6.49
C THR A 43 10.64 0.07 -6.29
N LYS A 44 11.28 -0.77 -7.12
CA LYS A 44 11.29 -2.23 -6.94
C LYS A 44 11.84 -2.68 -5.58
N LYS A 45 12.68 -1.87 -4.93
CA LYS A 45 13.22 -2.19 -3.60
C LYS A 45 12.16 -1.95 -2.53
N GLU A 46 11.48 -0.81 -2.57
CA GLU A 46 10.37 -0.49 -1.65
C GLU A 46 9.22 -1.48 -1.81
N ALA A 47 8.79 -1.77 -3.04
CA ALA A 47 7.73 -2.74 -3.29
C ALA A 47 8.03 -4.10 -2.66
N ARG A 48 9.27 -4.61 -2.79
CA ARG A 48 9.67 -5.88 -2.17
C ARG A 48 9.64 -5.84 -0.64
N LEU A 49 10.09 -4.72 -0.04
CA LEU A 49 10.06 -4.55 1.42
C LEU A 49 8.61 -4.48 1.95
N MET A 50 7.75 -3.75 1.25
CA MET A 50 6.33 -3.61 1.60
C MET A 50 5.61 -4.96 1.48
N VAL A 51 5.79 -5.71 0.38
CA VAL A 51 5.20 -7.06 0.24
C VAL A 51 5.65 -7.98 1.36
N ALA A 52 6.95 -8.02 1.66
CA ALA A 52 7.48 -8.87 2.73
C ALA A 52 6.88 -8.52 4.10
N ALA A 53 6.69 -7.23 4.41
CA ALA A 53 6.12 -6.78 5.68
C ALA A 53 4.62 -7.09 5.83
N LEU A 54 3.89 -7.22 4.72
CA LEU A 54 2.44 -7.46 4.71
C LEU A 54 2.07 -8.94 4.53
N ASP A 55 3.04 -9.83 4.36
CA ASP A 55 2.82 -11.25 4.12
C ASP A 55 2.10 -11.93 5.31
N ARG A 56 1.28 -12.93 5.02
CA ARG A 56 0.53 -13.69 6.04
C ARG A 56 1.40 -14.43 7.04
N GLU A 57 2.60 -14.84 6.65
CA GLU A 57 3.57 -15.53 7.51
C GLU A 57 4.29 -14.55 8.44
N VAL A 58 4.31 -13.26 8.09
CA VAL A 58 4.85 -12.19 8.96
C VAL A 58 3.78 -11.67 9.90
N LEU A 59 2.56 -11.45 9.39
CA LEU A 59 1.41 -11.01 10.19
C LEU A 59 0.67 -12.22 10.79
N ILE A 60 1.30 -12.88 11.77
CA ILE A 60 0.81 -14.11 12.41
C ILE A 60 -0.38 -13.80 13.37
N LEU A 61 -1.51 -13.47 12.77
CA LEU A 61 -2.79 -13.22 13.43
C LEU A 61 -3.91 -13.99 12.73
N PRO A 62 -4.98 -14.38 13.44
CA PRO A 62 -6.18 -14.92 12.81
C PRO A 62 -6.92 -13.84 12.01
N LEU A 63 -7.79 -14.27 11.09
CA LEU A 63 -8.79 -13.37 10.52
C LEU A 63 -9.87 -13.07 11.58
N PRO A 64 -10.42 -11.85 11.63
CA PRO A 64 -10.19 -10.73 10.71
C PRO A 64 -9.01 -9.81 11.09
N ASP A 65 -8.43 -9.97 12.27
CA ASP A 65 -7.47 -9.02 12.86
C ASP A 65 -6.23 -8.84 11.99
N ARG A 66 -5.78 -9.90 11.32
CA ARG A 66 -4.68 -9.84 10.35
C ARG A 66 -4.95 -8.85 9.22
N ASP A 67 -6.15 -8.83 8.67
CA ASP A 67 -6.50 -7.97 7.54
C ASP A 67 -6.76 -6.52 8.00
N VAL A 68 -7.17 -6.33 9.26
CA VAL A 68 -7.25 -5.02 9.91
C VAL A 68 -5.85 -4.46 10.18
N LEU A 69 -4.92 -5.28 10.66
CA LEU A 69 -3.54 -4.85 10.87
C LEU A 69 -2.87 -4.52 9.53
N ARG A 70 -3.06 -5.36 8.51
CA ARG A 70 -2.54 -5.13 7.16
C ARG A 70 -3.03 -3.80 6.58
N SER A 71 -4.32 -3.48 6.71
CA SER A 71 -4.86 -2.22 6.19
C SER A 71 -4.22 -1.00 6.87
N ARG A 72 -4.05 -1.05 8.20
CA ARG A 72 -3.37 0.02 8.96
C ARG A 72 -1.91 0.20 8.56
N ILE A 73 -1.16 -0.90 8.40
CA ILE A 73 0.25 -0.83 7.98
C ILE A 73 0.35 -0.28 6.57
N LEU A 74 -0.46 -0.81 5.63
CA LEU A 74 -0.47 -0.34 4.25
C LEU A 74 -0.83 1.14 4.17
N GLU A 75 -1.89 1.58 4.85
CA GLU A 75 -2.29 2.99 4.93
C GLU A 75 -1.15 3.87 5.47
N ALA A 76 -0.49 3.47 6.55
CA ALA A 76 0.64 4.21 7.11
C ALA A 76 1.80 4.33 6.12
N MET A 77 2.13 3.27 5.38
CA MET A 77 3.14 3.32 4.33
C MET A 77 2.76 4.27 3.19
N LEU A 78 1.50 4.23 2.74
CA LEU A 78 1.00 5.11 1.69
C LEU A 78 1.00 6.57 2.14
N VAL A 79 0.64 6.85 3.39
CA VAL A 79 0.70 8.20 3.97
C VAL A 79 2.16 8.68 4.05
N ALA A 80 3.11 7.81 4.41
CA ALA A 80 4.53 8.18 4.44
C ALA A 80 5.05 8.59 3.05
N LEU A 81 4.66 7.87 1.99
CA LEU A 81 5.01 8.21 0.60
C LEU A 81 4.42 9.56 0.13
N LYS A 82 3.40 10.10 0.80
CA LYS A 82 2.79 11.39 0.42
C LYS A 82 3.68 12.59 0.75
N TYR A 83 4.57 12.44 1.74
CA TYR A 83 5.37 13.53 2.29
C TYR A 83 6.85 13.48 1.88
N ASP A 84 7.27 12.46 1.13
CA ASP A 84 8.57 12.35 0.44
C ASP A 84 8.53 13.01 -0.96
#